data_AF-A0A5C3Q0H5-F1
#
_entry.id   AF-A0A5C3Q0H5-F1
#
_cell.length_a   1.000
_cell.length_b   1.000
_cell.length_c   1.000
_cell.angle_alpha   90.00
_cell.angle_beta   90.00
_cell.angle_gamma   90.00
#
_symmetry.space_group_name_H-M   'P 1'
#
loop_
_entity.id
_entity.type
_entity.pdbx_description
1 polymer ?
#
loop_
_entity_poly.entity_id
_entity_poly.type
_entity_poly.pdbx_seq_one_letter_code
_entity_poly.pdbx_strand_id
1 'polypeptide(L)'
;MCYNTCIAYTGPFDQLTRCPICPERKSRYTIVGGKRVPRRTFSTFPVGPQLQVLRSSPETAELMQHRRNVTRELRARGGVVTEIDDLFQGRLYYEEVEAKNITDDDMVLMLSIDGAQLYASKGSDCWFLIWVVFELPPEHRYKKRFVLPAGVISGPNKPKLMDSFLYPTFYHIRAIQREGLRVYDAVQARIMQQNL
;
A
#
# COMPACT_ATOMS: atom_id res chain seq x y z
N MET A 1 11.93 8.94 -12.35
CA MET A 1 12.24 9.79 -11.17
C MET A 1 13.48 10.65 -11.42
N CYS A 2 13.75 11.62 -10.56
CA CYS A 2 14.95 12.47 -10.64
C CYS A 2 16.23 11.65 -10.38
N TYR A 3 17.34 12.04 -11.01
CA TYR A 3 18.63 11.38 -10.84
C TYR A 3 19.09 11.33 -9.37
N ASN A 4 18.95 12.44 -8.63
CA ASN A 4 19.30 12.55 -7.22
C ASN A 4 18.17 12.14 -6.26
N THR A 5 17.17 11.38 -6.73
CA THR A 5 15.97 10.99 -5.94
C THR A 5 15.22 12.18 -5.30
N CYS A 6 15.33 13.37 -5.91
CA CYS A 6 14.63 14.59 -5.47
C CYS A 6 13.09 14.40 -5.49
N ILE A 7 12.56 14.03 -6.67
CA ILE A 7 11.12 13.82 -6.92
C ILE A 7 10.90 12.61 -7.82
N ALA A 8 9.73 12.00 -7.76
CA ALA A 8 9.16 11.27 -8.87
C ALA A 8 8.45 12.24 -9.83
N TYR A 9 8.49 11.92 -11.12
CA TYR A 9 7.82 12.72 -12.14
C TYR A 9 6.45 12.09 -12.44
N THR A 10 5.57 12.25 -11.47
CA THR A 10 4.25 11.63 -11.31
C THR A 10 3.31 12.69 -10.74
N GLY A 11 2.01 12.49 -10.91
CA GLY A 11 1.00 13.44 -10.40
C GLY A 11 1.29 14.87 -10.88
N PRO A 12 1.36 15.86 -9.98
CA PRO A 12 1.64 17.26 -10.34
C PRO A 12 2.97 17.53 -11.07
N PHE A 13 3.89 16.55 -11.09
CA PHE A 13 5.22 16.69 -11.71
C PHE A 13 5.38 15.90 -13.02
N ASP A 14 4.32 15.29 -13.52
CA ASP A 14 4.35 14.38 -14.68
C ASP A 14 4.88 15.05 -15.97
N GLN A 15 4.48 16.30 -16.21
CA GLN A 15 4.86 17.09 -17.39
C GLN A 15 6.27 17.70 -17.25
N LEU A 16 6.88 17.64 -16.06
CA LEU A 16 8.21 18.19 -15.87
C LEU A 16 9.26 17.31 -16.56
N THR A 17 10.12 17.97 -17.33
CA THR A 17 11.29 17.33 -17.95
C THR A 17 12.54 17.48 -17.09
N ARG A 18 12.55 18.42 -16.15
CA ARG A 18 13.65 18.73 -15.24
C ARG A 18 13.11 18.88 -13.82
N CYS A 19 13.92 18.49 -12.85
CA CYS A 19 13.53 18.55 -11.45
C CYS A 19 13.53 20.00 -10.95
N PRO A 20 12.47 20.46 -10.26
CA PRO A 20 12.36 21.84 -9.79
C PRO A 20 13.26 22.14 -8.57
N ILE A 21 13.62 21.12 -7.79
CA ILE A 21 14.37 21.27 -6.53
C ILE A 21 15.86 20.89 -6.64
N CYS A 22 16.27 20.22 -7.71
CA CYS A 22 17.66 19.78 -7.87
C CYS A 22 18.48 20.89 -8.57
N PRO A 23 19.61 21.35 -8.00
CA PRO A 23 20.41 22.45 -8.56
C PRO A 23 20.88 22.21 -9.99
N GLU A 24 21.24 20.96 -10.32
CA GLU A 24 21.80 20.59 -11.62
C GLU A 24 20.75 20.62 -12.73
N ARG A 25 19.46 20.65 -12.38
CA ARG A 25 18.29 20.66 -13.30
C ARG A 25 18.47 19.73 -14.51
N LYS A 26 19.12 18.57 -14.31
CA LYS A 26 19.34 17.57 -15.35
C LYS A 26 18.01 17.08 -15.89
N SER A 27 17.93 16.90 -17.20
CA SER A 27 16.77 16.27 -17.84
C SER A 27 16.52 14.89 -17.22
N ARG A 28 15.26 14.54 -16.99
CA ARG A 28 14.84 13.20 -16.58
C ARG A 28 15.09 12.14 -17.64
N TYR A 29 15.43 12.56 -18.86
CA TYR A 29 15.73 11.70 -20.00
C TYR A 29 17.21 11.78 -20.38
N THR A 30 17.69 10.70 -20.99
CA THR A 30 18.91 10.64 -21.79
C THR A 30 18.55 10.23 -23.22
N ILE A 31 19.43 10.48 -24.18
CA ILE A 31 19.23 10.08 -25.58
C ILE A 31 20.06 8.82 -25.84
N VAL A 32 19.41 7.74 -26.25
CA VAL A 32 20.05 6.47 -26.66
C VAL A 32 19.47 6.10 -28.02
N GLY A 33 20.30 5.98 -29.05
CA GLY A 33 19.86 5.68 -30.41
C GLY A 33 18.81 6.68 -30.95
N GLY A 34 18.95 7.98 -30.64
CA GLY A 34 18.01 9.03 -31.03
C GLY A 34 16.70 9.09 -30.22
N LYS A 35 16.47 8.15 -29.29
CA LYS A 35 15.24 8.08 -28.49
C LYS A 35 15.44 8.60 -27.08
N ARG A 36 14.40 9.24 -26.52
CA ARG A 36 14.38 9.66 -25.11
C ARG A 36 14.11 8.47 -24.21
N VAL A 37 15.07 8.13 -23.36
CA VAL A 37 14.97 7.05 -22.37
C VAL A 37 15.03 7.65 -20.96
N PRO A 38 14.16 7.24 -20.01
CA PRO A 38 14.25 7.71 -18.63
C PRO A 38 15.62 7.41 -18.02
N ARG A 39 16.24 8.40 -17.37
CA ARG A 39 17.53 8.21 -16.69
C ARG A 39 17.43 7.28 -15.49
N ARG A 40 16.31 7.37 -14.76
CA ARG A 40 16.01 6.55 -13.58
C ARG A 40 14.53 6.30 -13.47
N THR A 41 14.18 5.07 -13.10
CA THR A 41 12.82 4.61 -12.81
C THR A 41 12.74 4.10 -11.38
N PHE A 42 11.52 4.00 -10.87
CA PHE A 42 11.18 3.31 -9.63
C PHE A 42 9.97 2.43 -9.93
N SER A 43 9.72 1.46 -9.07
CA SER A 43 8.66 0.47 -9.28
C SER A 43 7.52 0.68 -8.29
N THR A 44 6.30 0.46 -8.74
CA THR A 44 5.08 0.45 -7.93
C THR A 44 4.30 -0.81 -8.25
N PHE A 45 3.62 -1.37 -7.26
CA PHE A 45 2.85 -2.61 -7.39
C PHE A 45 1.41 -2.34 -6.94
N PRO A 46 0.42 -2.39 -7.86
CA PRO A 46 -0.97 -2.16 -7.51
C PRO A 46 -1.46 -3.16 -6.46
N VAL A 47 -2.17 -2.68 -5.43
CA VAL A 47 -2.63 -3.52 -4.33
C VAL A 47 -3.84 -4.38 -4.71
N GLY A 48 -4.72 -3.89 -5.58
CA GLY A 48 -5.96 -4.55 -5.97
C GLY A 48 -5.78 -6.01 -6.44
N PRO A 49 -4.94 -6.27 -7.46
CA PRO A 49 -4.65 -7.63 -7.90
C PRO A 49 -4.07 -8.53 -6.81
N GLN A 50 -3.26 -7.97 -5.91
CA GLN A 50 -2.67 -8.73 -4.81
C GLN A 50 -3.75 -9.17 -3.81
N LEU A 51 -4.69 -8.29 -3.47
CA LEU A 51 -5.83 -8.61 -2.60
C LEU A 51 -6.80 -9.61 -3.25
N GLN A 52 -7.03 -9.50 -4.56
CA GLN A 52 -7.84 -10.47 -5.31
C GLN A 52 -7.27 -11.88 -5.20
N VAL A 53 -5.95 -12.03 -5.31
CA VAL A 53 -5.27 -13.32 -5.15
C VAL A 53 -5.42 -13.86 -3.73
N LEU A 54 -5.23 -13.02 -2.71
CA LEU A 54 -5.38 -13.46 -1.31
C LEU A 54 -6.78 -14.03 -1.04
N ARG A 55 -7.83 -13.34 -1.47
CA ARG A 55 -9.23 -13.80 -1.27
C ARG A 55 -9.65 -14.99 -2.14
N SER A 56 -8.89 -15.29 -3.20
CA SER A 56 -9.20 -16.42 -4.09
C SER A 56 -8.76 -17.79 -3.53
N SER A 57 -7.91 -17.80 -2.50
CA SER A 57 -7.50 -19.04 -1.82
C SER A 57 -8.44 -19.31 -0.63
N PRO A 58 -9.06 -20.50 -0.49
CA PRO A 58 -9.91 -20.81 0.66
C PRO A 58 -9.21 -20.61 2.01
N GLU A 59 -7.96 -21.07 2.12
CA GLU A 59 -7.14 -20.91 3.32
C GLU A 59 -6.96 -19.43 3.71
N THR A 60 -6.60 -18.59 2.75
CA THR A 60 -6.35 -17.16 3.01
C THR A 60 -7.65 -16.38 3.17
N ALA A 61 -8.70 -16.73 2.43
CA ALA A 61 -10.02 -16.11 2.55
C ALA A 61 -10.65 -16.36 3.93
N GLU A 62 -10.43 -17.54 4.51
CA GLU A 62 -10.84 -17.86 5.88
C GLU A 62 -10.12 -16.96 6.90
N LEU A 63 -8.79 -16.84 6.77
CA LEU A 63 -7.99 -15.92 7.60
C LEU A 63 -8.49 -14.47 7.47
N MET A 64 -8.86 -14.05 6.27
CA MET A 64 -9.39 -12.71 6.00
C MET A 64 -10.83 -12.48 6.49
N GLN A 65 -11.45 -13.42 7.21
CA GLN A 65 -12.67 -13.16 7.97
C GLN A 65 -12.38 -12.63 9.39
N HIS A 66 -11.12 -12.64 9.83
CA HIS A 66 -10.74 -12.32 11.20
C HIS A 66 -11.27 -10.96 11.68
N ARG A 67 -11.04 -9.87 10.92
CA ARG A 67 -11.54 -8.53 11.27
C ARG A 67 -13.05 -8.55 11.50
N ARG A 68 -13.80 -9.15 10.57
CA ARG A 68 -15.27 -9.20 10.63
C ARG A 68 -15.75 -9.97 11.86
N ASN A 69 -15.10 -11.09 12.18
CA ASN A 69 -15.43 -11.90 13.35
C ASN A 69 -15.17 -11.12 14.65
N VAL A 70 -13.99 -10.52 14.81
CA VAL A 70 -13.66 -9.69 15.99
C VAL A 70 -14.63 -8.51 16.12
N THR A 71 -14.98 -7.86 15.02
CA THR A 71 -15.92 -6.73 15.01
C THR A 71 -17.33 -7.15 15.46
N ARG A 72 -17.79 -8.33 15.03
CA ARG A 72 -19.09 -8.88 15.46
C ARG A 72 -19.10 -9.21 16.95
N GLU A 73 -18.03 -9.81 17.46
CA GLU A 73 -17.90 -10.09 18.89
C GLU A 73 -17.89 -8.80 19.72
N LEU A 74 -17.16 -7.78 19.27
CA LEU A 74 -17.13 -6.48 19.94
C LEU A 74 -18.50 -5.82 19.98
N ARG A 75 -19.24 -5.84 18.86
CA ARG A 75 -20.63 -5.36 18.79
C ARG A 75 -21.57 -6.14 19.70
N ALA A 76 -21.44 -7.46 19.77
CA ALA A 76 -22.25 -8.31 20.65
C ALA A 76 -22.04 -7.98 22.14
N ARG A 77 -20.87 -7.45 22.50
CA ARG A 77 -20.54 -6.96 23.85
C ARG A 77 -20.89 -5.48 24.07
N GLY A 78 -21.59 -4.84 23.13
CA GLY A 78 -21.95 -3.42 23.22
C GLY A 78 -20.75 -2.48 23.15
N GLY A 79 -19.66 -2.88 22.47
CA GLY A 79 -18.44 -2.08 22.39
C GLY A 79 -17.57 -2.11 23.65
N VAL A 80 -17.90 -2.94 24.64
CA VAL A 80 -17.11 -3.09 25.86
C VAL A 80 -15.84 -3.89 25.56
N VAL A 81 -14.69 -3.22 25.71
CA VAL A 81 -13.36 -3.79 25.54
C VAL A 81 -12.75 -4.03 26.92
N THR A 82 -12.52 -5.29 27.27
CA THR A 82 -11.86 -5.66 28.53
C THR A 82 -10.35 -5.78 28.38
N GLU A 83 -9.87 -6.03 27.16
CA GLU A 83 -8.47 -6.19 26.79
C GLU A 83 -8.29 -5.78 25.34
N ILE A 84 -7.18 -5.10 25.04
CA ILE A 84 -6.80 -4.70 23.69
C ILE A 84 -5.65 -5.61 23.26
N ASP A 85 -5.95 -6.56 22.38
CA ASP A 85 -4.97 -7.50 21.81
C ASP A 85 -4.61 -7.11 20.36
N ASP A 86 -5.57 -6.55 19.62
CA ASP A 86 -5.38 -6.05 18.27
C ASP A 86 -6.05 -4.68 18.03
N LEU A 87 -5.72 -4.03 16.89
CA LEU A 87 -6.26 -2.76 16.42
C LEU A 87 -7.79 -2.70 16.49
N PHE A 88 -8.47 -3.81 16.20
CA PHE A 88 -9.94 -3.87 16.08
C PHE A 88 -10.68 -3.83 17.42
N GLN A 89 -9.96 -3.95 18.53
CA GLN A 89 -10.50 -3.72 19.87
C GLN A 89 -10.24 -2.28 20.35
N GLY A 90 -9.69 -1.42 19.49
CA GLY A 90 -9.51 0.00 19.79
C GLY A 90 -10.82 0.77 19.71
N ARG A 91 -11.05 1.68 20.67
CA ARG A 91 -12.22 2.59 20.66
C ARG A 91 -12.38 3.34 19.35
N LEU A 92 -11.29 3.86 18.78
CA LEU A 92 -11.33 4.60 17.51
C LEU A 92 -11.82 3.74 16.35
N TYR A 93 -11.36 2.49 16.25
CA TYR A 93 -11.86 1.57 15.22
C TYR A 93 -13.35 1.30 15.40
N TYR A 94 -13.78 1.03 16.64
CA TYR A 94 -15.18 0.77 16.93
C TYR A 94 -16.08 1.96 16.58
N GLU A 95 -15.67 3.18 16.91
CA GLU A 95 -16.38 4.42 16.55
C GLU A 95 -16.55 4.57 15.04
N GLU A 96 -15.51 4.29 14.24
CA GLU A 96 -15.58 4.35 12.77
C GLU A 96 -16.51 3.27 12.18
N VAL A 97 -16.55 2.08 12.80
CA VAL A 97 -17.45 0.99 12.43
C VAL A 97 -18.91 1.33 12.75
N GLU A 98 -19.19 1.94 13.90
CA GLU A 98 -20.52 2.40 14.28
C GLU A 98 -20.99 3.60 13.44
N ALA A 99 -20.06 4.49 13.08
CA ALA A 99 -20.30 5.58 12.14
C ALA A 99 -20.51 5.10 10.68
N LYS A 100 -20.29 3.81 10.40
CA LYS A 100 -20.34 3.20 9.06
C LYS A 100 -19.30 3.76 8.08
N ASN A 101 -18.23 4.36 8.61
CA ASN A 101 -17.06 4.74 7.81
C ASN A 101 -16.20 3.51 7.46
N ILE A 102 -16.33 2.44 8.26
CA ILE A 102 -15.78 1.11 7.97
C ILE A 102 -16.93 0.10 8.03
N THR A 103 -17.21 -0.54 6.91
CA THR A 103 -18.27 -1.54 6.75
C THR A 103 -17.71 -2.96 6.71
N ASP A 104 -18.59 -3.95 6.71
CA ASP A 104 -18.21 -5.36 6.55
C ASP A 104 -17.60 -5.64 5.18
N ASP A 105 -17.85 -4.79 4.17
CA ASP A 105 -17.35 -4.97 2.80
C ASP A 105 -16.08 -4.16 2.51
N ASP A 106 -15.55 -3.43 3.48
CA ASP A 106 -14.28 -2.72 3.33
C ASP A 106 -13.10 -3.61 3.77
N MET A 107 -11.92 -3.40 3.19
CA MET A 107 -10.68 -4.00 3.70
C MET A 107 -9.80 -2.93 4.31
N VAL A 108 -9.23 -3.23 5.48
CA VAL A 108 -8.32 -2.31 6.17
C VAL A 108 -6.87 -2.66 5.82
N LEU A 109 -6.09 -1.64 5.41
CA LEU A 109 -4.68 -1.77 5.06
C LEU A 109 -3.83 -0.72 5.76
N MET A 110 -2.58 -1.06 6.05
CA MET A 110 -1.56 -0.09 6.46
C MET A 110 -0.47 -0.01 5.40
N LEU A 111 -0.10 1.21 5.01
CA LEU A 111 1.10 1.46 4.23
C LEU A 111 2.28 1.68 5.18
N SER A 112 3.37 0.93 4.99
CA SER A 112 4.64 1.17 5.67
C SER A 112 5.73 1.46 4.64
N ILE A 113 6.64 2.37 5.00
CA ILE A 113 7.67 2.90 4.13
C ILE A 113 8.95 3.03 4.93
N ASP A 114 10.02 2.38 4.49
CA ASP A 114 11.31 2.48 5.17
C ASP A 114 12.49 2.37 4.21
N GLY A 115 13.61 2.97 4.61
CA GLY A 115 14.90 2.86 3.93
C GLY A 115 15.68 1.67 4.45
N ALA A 116 16.23 0.88 3.53
CA ALA A 116 17.11 -0.25 3.84
C ALA A 116 18.42 -0.14 3.08
N GLN A 117 19.53 -0.39 3.78
CA GLN A 117 20.85 -0.49 3.19
C GLN A 117 21.06 -1.92 2.68
N LEU A 118 21.18 -2.11 1.36
CA LEU A 118 21.29 -3.44 0.77
C LEU A 118 22.69 -4.06 0.89
N TYR A 119 23.72 -3.24 1.10
CA TYR A 119 25.12 -3.67 1.20
C TYR A 119 25.83 -2.92 2.31
N ALA A 120 26.52 -3.64 3.20
CA ALA A 120 27.22 -3.09 4.36
C ALA A 120 28.22 -1.96 4.03
N SER A 121 28.82 -1.98 2.84
CA SER A 121 29.90 -1.04 2.45
C SER A 121 29.67 -0.33 1.12
N LYS A 122 28.41 -0.20 0.67
CA LYS A 122 28.05 0.66 -0.47
C LYS A 122 26.93 1.60 -0.04
N GLY A 123 26.97 2.84 -0.53
CA GLY A 123 25.86 3.80 -0.42
C GLY A 123 24.67 3.39 -1.29
N SER A 124 24.15 2.20 -1.10
CA SER A 124 23.00 1.65 -1.83
C SER A 124 21.82 1.56 -0.89
N ASP A 125 21.25 2.71 -0.59
CA ASP A 125 20.03 2.84 0.21
C ASP A 125 18.81 2.69 -0.69
N CYS A 126 17.99 1.67 -0.47
CA CYS A 126 16.76 1.49 -1.20
C CYS A 126 15.58 1.75 -0.27
N TRP A 127 14.53 2.40 -0.76
CA TRP A 127 13.31 2.55 0.02
C TRP A 127 12.27 1.54 -0.45
N PHE A 128 11.71 0.80 0.51
CA PHE A 128 10.66 -0.18 0.29
C PHE A 128 9.35 0.37 0.82
N LEU A 129 8.30 0.20 0.03
CA LEU A 129 6.94 0.47 0.43
C LEU A 129 6.22 -0.87 0.46
N ILE A 130 5.49 -1.15 1.55
CA ILE A 130 4.77 -2.39 1.77
C ILE A 130 3.36 -2.12 2.28
N TRP A 131 2.42 -3.00 1.93
CA TRP A 131 1.11 -3.07 2.55
C TRP A 131 1.06 -4.19 3.58
N VAL A 132 0.50 -3.87 4.74
CA VAL A 132 0.08 -4.86 5.74
C VAL A 132 -1.44 -4.98 5.65
N VAL A 133 -1.92 -6.20 5.48
CA VAL A 133 -3.34 -6.50 5.31
C VAL A 133 -3.95 -6.80 6.68
N PHE A 134 -4.73 -5.85 7.21
CA PHE A 134 -5.31 -5.98 8.56
C PHE A 134 -6.51 -6.94 8.60
N GLU A 135 -7.06 -7.34 7.46
CA GLU A 135 -8.05 -8.44 7.40
C GLU A 135 -7.53 -9.75 8.00
N LEU A 136 -6.21 -9.97 7.95
CA LEU A 136 -5.56 -11.17 8.48
C LEU A 136 -5.33 -11.05 9.99
N PRO A 137 -5.35 -12.16 10.74
CA PRO A 137 -5.08 -12.14 12.17
C PRO A 137 -3.61 -11.77 12.46
N PRO A 138 -3.31 -11.26 13.68
CA PRO A 138 -1.98 -10.77 14.06
C PRO A 138 -0.83 -11.75 13.80
N GLU A 139 -1.06 -13.06 13.98
CA GLU A 139 -0.03 -14.10 13.82
C GLU A 139 0.37 -14.28 12.35
N HIS A 140 -0.46 -13.81 11.42
CA HIS A 140 -0.30 -14.02 9.99
C HIS A 140 0.10 -12.74 9.25
N ARG A 141 -0.45 -11.57 9.61
CA ARG A 141 -0.32 -10.34 8.79
C ARG A 141 1.11 -9.86 8.54
N TYR A 142 2.08 -10.23 9.38
CA TYR A 142 3.50 -9.88 9.23
C TYR A 142 4.37 -11.02 8.66
N LYS A 143 3.79 -12.16 8.30
CA LYS A 143 4.55 -13.23 7.63
C LYS A 143 4.87 -12.80 6.20
N LYS A 144 6.04 -13.21 5.68
CA LYS A 144 6.54 -12.86 4.34
C LYS A 144 5.49 -13.05 3.22
N ARG A 145 4.64 -14.08 3.30
CA ARG A 145 3.57 -14.37 2.33
C ARG A 145 2.50 -13.27 2.27
N PHE A 146 2.28 -12.54 3.36
CA PHE A 146 1.16 -11.61 3.55
C PHE A 146 1.56 -10.14 3.60
N VAL A 147 2.87 -9.86 3.64
CA VAL A 147 3.39 -8.49 3.45
C VAL A 147 3.49 -8.22 1.94
N LEU A 148 2.61 -7.37 1.45
CA LEU A 148 2.48 -7.13 0.01
C LEU A 148 3.39 -5.98 -0.44
N PRO A 149 4.18 -6.12 -1.51
CA PRO A 149 4.93 -5.00 -2.05
C PRO A 149 3.99 -3.89 -2.55
N ALA A 150 4.32 -2.64 -2.23
CA ALA A 150 3.67 -1.45 -2.77
C ALA A 150 4.60 -0.69 -3.73
N GLY A 151 5.91 -0.69 -3.49
CA GLY A 151 6.87 -0.03 -4.36
C GLY A 151 8.31 -0.15 -3.89
N VAL A 152 9.23 0.19 -4.80
CA VAL A 152 10.67 0.20 -4.56
C VAL A 152 11.27 1.46 -5.19
N ILE A 153 11.90 2.30 -4.37
CA ILE A 153 12.62 3.50 -4.81
C ILE A 153 14.12 3.25 -4.66
N SER A 154 14.82 3.17 -5.78
CA SER A 154 16.24 2.84 -5.78
C SER A 154 17.12 4.00 -5.28
N GLY A 155 18.19 3.64 -4.56
CA GLY A 155 19.22 4.55 -4.07
C GLY A 155 20.07 5.21 -5.14
N PRO A 156 21.05 6.04 -4.77
CA PRO A 156 21.70 6.05 -3.45
C PRO A 156 21.08 7.04 -2.46
N ASN A 157 20.25 7.97 -2.92
CA ASN A 157 19.74 9.06 -2.09
C ASN A 157 18.33 8.79 -1.57
N LYS A 158 18.04 9.26 -0.35
CA LYS A 158 16.67 9.32 0.18
C LYS A 158 15.76 10.19 -0.68
N PRO A 159 14.47 9.83 -0.84
CA PRO A 159 13.47 10.70 -1.45
C PRO A 159 13.41 12.05 -0.74
N LYS A 160 13.60 13.16 -1.48
CA LYS A 160 13.46 14.51 -0.88
C LYS A 160 12.01 14.92 -0.71
N LEU A 161 11.16 14.56 -1.67
CA LEU A 161 9.70 14.77 -1.61
C LEU A 161 9.01 13.42 -1.77
N MET A 162 8.80 12.74 -0.64
CA MET A 162 8.23 11.38 -0.59
C MET A 162 6.86 11.30 -1.28
N ASP A 163 6.00 12.30 -1.10
CA ASP A 163 4.64 12.34 -1.65
C ASP A 163 4.59 12.16 -3.16
N SER A 164 5.59 12.67 -3.89
CA SER A 164 5.69 12.46 -5.33
C SER A 164 5.82 10.98 -5.68
N PHE A 165 6.59 10.20 -4.89
CA PHE A 165 6.76 8.77 -5.07
C PHE A 165 5.55 7.95 -4.59
N LEU A 166 4.77 8.47 -3.63
CA LEU A 166 3.55 7.86 -3.14
C LEU A 166 2.34 8.09 -4.04
N TYR A 167 2.38 9.13 -4.88
CA TYR A 167 1.27 9.50 -5.75
C TYR A 167 0.70 8.32 -6.56
N PRO A 168 1.48 7.49 -7.27
CA PRO A 168 0.90 6.39 -8.04
C PRO A 168 0.18 5.37 -7.15
N THR A 169 0.75 5.06 -5.98
CA THR A 169 0.18 4.14 -5.00
C THR A 169 -1.18 4.63 -4.51
N PHE A 170 -1.28 5.89 -4.08
CA PHE A 170 -2.54 6.47 -3.62
C PHE A 170 -3.54 6.75 -4.76
N TYR A 171 -3.06 7.00 -5.98
CA TYR A 171 -3.92 7.07 -7.15
C TYR A 171 -4.67 5.75 -7.37
N HIS A 172 -3.97 4.61 -7.23
CA HIS A 172 -4.61 3.30 -7.30
C HIS A 172 -5.59 3.04 -6.15
N ILE A 173 -5.26 3.42 -4.91
CA ILE A 173 -6.20 3.34 -3.78
C ILE A 173 -7.45 4.17 -4.05
N ARG A 174 -7.28 5.40 -4.52
CA ARG A 174 -8.40 6.29 -4.84
C ARG A 174 -9.28 5.74 -5.96
N ALA A 175 -8.71 5.09 -6.97
CA ALA A 175 -9.48 4.42 -8.01
C ALA A 175 -10.35 3.30 -7.40
N ILE A 176 -9.76 2.46 -6.54
CA ILE A 176 -10.50 1.39 -5.84
C ILE A 176 -11.60 1.96 -4.95
N GLN A 177 -11.33 3.03 -4.21
CA GLN A 177 -12.34 3.72 -3.38
C GLN A 177 -13.53 4.28 -4.17
N ARG A 178 -13.32 4.65 -5.44
CA ARG A 178 -14.37 5.24 -6.29
C ARG A 178 -15.14 4.19 -7.09
N GLU A 179 -14.45 3.17 -7.55
CA GLU A 179 -14.99 2.18 -8.50
C GLU A 179 -15.35 0.84 -7.80
N GLY A 180 -14.81 0.61 -6.61
CA GLY A 180 -14.81 -0.67 -5.92
C GLY A 180 -13.83 -1.67 -6.54
N LEU A 181 -13.35 -2.60 -5.73
CA LEU A 181 -12.55 -3.75 -6.17
C LEU A 181 -13.44 -4.99 -6.21
N ARG A 182 -13.66 -5.55 -7.40
CA ARG A 182 -14.35 -6.85 -7.53
C ARG A 182 -13.41 -7.96 -7.10
N VAL A 183 -13.80 -8.71 -6.07
CA VAL A 183 -12.98 -9.78 -5.50
C VAL A 183 -13.81 -11.05 -5.40
N TYR A 184 -13.29 -12.17 -5.89
CA TYR A 184 -13.88 -13.47 -5.59
C TYR A 184 -13.44 -13.90 -4.19
N ASP A 185 -14.42 -14.18 -3.32
CA ASP A 185 -14.17 -14.75 -1.99
C ASP A 185 -14.39 -16.26 -2.03
N ALA A 186 -13.32 -17.01 -1.75
CA ALA A 186 -13.34 -18.46 -1.86
C ALA A 186 -14.15 -19.15 -0.75
N VAL A 187 -14.37 -18.49 0.39
CA VAL A 187 -15.19 -19.04 1.50
C VAL A 187 -16.66 -18.82 1.22
N GLN A 188 -17.03 -17.62 0.75
CA GLN A 188 -18.42 -17.29 0.41
C GLN A 188 -18.83 -17.75 -0.99
N ALA A 189 -17.88 -18.26 -1.79
CA ALA A 189 -18.05 -18.70 -3.17
C ALA A 189 -18.78 -17.68 -4.06
N ARG A 190 -18.51 -16.38 -3.86
CA ARG A 190 -19.17 -15.29 -4.59
C ARG A 190 -18.22 -14.13 -4.88
N ILE A 191 -18.60 -13.31 -5.86
CA ILE A 191 -17.92 -12.05 -6.12
C ILE A 191 -18.49 -10.99 -5.16
N MET A 192 -17.59 -10.35 -4.43
CA MET A 192 -17.86 -9.21 -3.57
C MET A 192 -17.33 -7.93 -4.23
N GLN A 193 -17.93 -6.79 -3.90
CA GLN A 193 -17.38 -5.49 -4.20
C GLN A 193 -16.78 -4.95 -2.91
N GLN A 194 -15.47 -4.76 -2.89
CA GLN A 194 -14.74 -4.32 -1.71
C GLN A 194 -14.27 -2.87 -1.89
N ASN A 195 -14.33 -2.07 -0.83
CA ASN A 195 -13.65 -0.78 -0.81
C ASN A 195 -12.40 -0.83 0.08
N LEU A 196 -11.54 0.19 -0.05
CA LEU A 196 -10.25 0.32 0.64
C LEU A 196 -10.14 1.65 1.38
#